data_AF-A0A835P422-F1
#
_entry.id   AF-A0A835P422-F1
#
_cell.length_a   1.000
_cell.length_b   1.000
_cell.length_c   1.000
_cell.angle_alpha   90.00
_cell.angle_beta   90.00
_cell.angle_gamma   90.00
#
_symmetry.space_group_name_H-M   'P 1'
#
loop_
_entity.id
_entity.type
_entity.pdbx_description
1 polymer ?
#
loop_
_entity_poly.entity_id
_entity_poly.type
_entity_poly.pdbx_seq_one_letter_code
_entity_poly.pdbx_strand_id
1 'polypeptide(L)'
;MVKHWRVDREEKYEIVEKWFLKDLEMIDGKEADTDNPYFDMHFHKVYNMEAYSCASKYTFARTLNKLNAMYLKKDFKIVNFDDTYLNDDSIWSSNLTPLQCLCRDVTPDR
;
A
#
# COMPACT_ATOMS: atom_id res chain seq x y z
N MET A 1 -3.04 10.16 -1.89
CA MET A 1 -2.14 9.38 -1.02
C MET A 1 -1.13 10.32 -0.39
N VAL A 2 -0.83 10.14 0.89
CA VAL A 2 0.10 11.01 1.62
C VAL A 2 1.10 10.13 2.36
N LYS A 3 2.39 10.36 2.13
CA LYS A 3 3.47 9.73 2.87
C LYS A 3 3.86 10.61 4.04
N HIS A 4 3.93 10.00 5.22
CA HIS A 4 4.30 10.65 6.46
C HIS A 4 5.64 10.12 6.95
N TRP A 5 6.48 10.99 7.50
CA TRP A 5 7.70 10.63 8.19
C TRP A 5 7.55 10.92 9.67
N ARG A 6 7.92 9.95 10.52
CA ARG A 6 7.92 10.14 11.98
C ARG A 6 9.15 10.96 12.36
N VAL A 7 8.93 12.14 12.95
CA VAL A 7 10.00 13.09 13.26
C VAL A 7 10.54 12.90 14.68
N ASP A 8 9.71 12.41 15.61
CA ASP A 8 10.13 12.24 17.01
C ASP A 8 9.49 11.03 17.69
N ARG A 9 9.89 10.82 18.95
CA ARG A 9 9.36 9.75 19.81
C ARG A 9 7.94 10.04 20.30
N GLU A 10 7.45 11.26 20.17
CA GLU A 10 6.11 11.72 20.58
C GLU A 10 5.05 11.50 19.49
N GLU A 11 5.38 10.69 18.47
CA GLU A 11 4.47 10.40 17.35
C GLU A 11 4.09 11.64 16.54
N LYS A 12 5.00 12.62 16.44
CA LYS A 12 4.85 13.69 15.46
C LYS A 12 5.20 13.19 14.07
N TYR A 13 4.33 13.49 13.11
CA TYR A 13 4.48 13.11 11.71
C TYR A 13 4.47 14.34 10.81
N GLU A 14 5.41 14.39 9.88
CA GLU A 14 5.43 15.39 8.82
C GLU A 14 5.06 14.76 7.48
N ILE A 15 4.34 15.53 6.65
CA ILE A 15 4.03 15.11 5.30
C ILE A 15 5.27 15.32 4.44
N VAL A 16 5.85 14.23 3.95
CA VAL A 16 7.02 14.29 3.07
C VAL A 16 6.64 14.20 1.60
N GLU A 17 5.53 13.53 1.27
CA GLU A 17 5.11 13.36 -0.12
C GLU A 17 3.60 13.23 -0.27
N LYS A 18 3.08 13.71 -1.40
CA LYS A 18 1.67 13.61 -1.77
C LYS A 18 1.57 13.15 -3.21
N TRP A 19 0.73 12.14 -3.45
CA TRP A 19 0.43 11.62 -4.78
C TRP A 19 -1.08 11.55 -5.01
N PHE A 20 -1.52 11.81 -6.23
CA PHE A 20 -2.92 11.52 -6.58
C PHE A 20 -3.08 10.04 -6.86
N LEU A 21 -4.16 9.44 -6.33
CA LEU A 21 -4.45 8.02 -6.55
C LEU A 21 -4.65 7.71 -8.03
N LYS A 22 -5.18 8.66 -8.81
CA LYS A 22 -5.35 8.51 -10.26
C LYS A 22 -4.03 8.31 -11.01
N ASP A 23 -2.90 8.75 -10.46
CA ASP A 23 -1.58 8.63 -11.08
C ASP A 23 -0.91 7.27 -10.77
N LEU A 24 -1.46 6.48 -9.84
CA LEU A 24 -0.94 5.15 -9.49
C LEU A 24 -1.36 4.13 -10.54
N GLU A 25 -0.45 3.66 -11.39
CA GLU A 25 -0.76 2.76 -12.51
C GLU A 25 -0.86 1.29 -12.09
N MET A 26 0.00 0.87 -11.17
CA MET A 26 0.11 -0.53 -10.74
C MET A 26 0.67 -0.64 -9.33
N ILE A 27 0.32 -1.72 -8.64
CA ILE A 27 1.07 -2.24 -7.49
C ILE A 27 1.57 -3.65 -7.79
N ASP A 28 2.82 -3.92 -7.42
CA ASP A 28 3.49 -5.19 -7.63
C ASP A 28 3.91 -5.78 -6.28
N GLY A 29 3.34 -6.92 -5.90
CA GLY A 29 3.62 -7.60 -4.62
C GLY A 29 4.99 -8.29 -4.56
N LYS A 30 5.79 -8.20 -5.63
CA LYS A 30 7.09 -8.83 -5.88
C LYS A 30 7.04 -10.36 -5.86
N GLU A 31 7.00 -10.93 -4.67
CA GLU A 31 7.03 -12.37 -4.44
C GLU A 31 5.73 -12.77 -3.74
N ALA A 32 4.77 -13.29 -4.51
CA ALA A 32 3.47 -13.72 -3.99
C ALA A 32 3.59 -14.93 -3.03
N ASP A 33 4.55 -15.81 -3.30
CA ASP A 33 4.77 -17.07 -2.58
C ASP A 33 5.62 -16.90 -1.31
N THR A 34 6.11 -15.69 -1.05
CA THR A 34 6.99 -15.38 0.09
C THR A 34 6.23 -14.51 1.09
N ASP A 35 6.27 -14.90 2.38
CA ASP A 35 5.72 -14.08 3.47
C ASP A 35 6.63 -12.88 3.78
N ASN A 36 6.57 -11.86 2.93
CA ASN A 36 7.31 -10.61 3.11
C ASN A 36 6.41 -9.38 2.92
N PRO A 37 6.73 -8.26 3.58
CA PRO A 37 5.95 -7.02 3.50
C PRO A 37 6.31 -6.10 2.32
N TYR A 38 7.16 -6.54 1.38
CA TYR A 38 7.67 -5.69 0.32
C TYR A 38 6.73 -5.66 -0.89
N PHE A 39 6.61 -4.49 -1.51
CA PHE A 39 5.87 -4.28 -2.75
C PHE A 39 6.35 -3.02 -3.44
N ASP A 40 6.05 -2.88 -4.73
CA ASP A 40 6.33 -1.68 -5.50
C ASP A 40 5.04 -0.93 -5.85
N MET A 41 5.14 0.40 -5.83
CA MET A 41 4.13 1.30 -6.34
C MET A 41 4.61 1.97 -7.62
N HIS A 42 3.88 1.76 -8.71
CA HIS A 42 4.23 2.27 -10.03
C HIS A 42 3.40 3.54 -10.32
N PHE A 43 4.05 4.69 -10.20
CA PHE A 43 3.58 5.96 -10.77
C PHE A 43 4.44 6.29 -12.00
N HIS A 44 4.71 7.58 -12.26
CA HIS A 44 5.74 8.00 -13.22
C HIS A 44 7.15 7.45 -12.88
N LYS A 45 7.39 7.11 -11.61
CA LYS A 45 8.55 6.35 -11.15
C LYS A 45 8.10 5.21 -10.24
N VAL A 46 8.98 4.23 -10.06
CA VAL A 46 8.76 3.09 -9.15
C VAL A 46 9.21 3.48 -7.75
N TYR A 47 8.35 3.23 -6.76
CA TYR A 47 8.67 3.36 -5.34
C TYR A 47 8.67 1.98 -4.70
N ASN A 48 9.80 1.61 -4.09
CA ASN A 48 9.91 0.40 -3.29
C ASN A 48 9.37 0.67 -1.90
N MET A 49 8.38 -0.11 -1.48
CA MET A 49 7.66 0.07 -0.23
C MET A 49 7.79 -1.16 0.66
N GLU A 50 7.81 -0.95 1.97
CA GLU A 50 7.67 -2.01 2.97
C GLU A 50 6.46 -1.70 3.84
N ALA A 51 5.46 -2.58 3.82
CA ALA A 51 4.34 -2.49 4.73
C ALA A 51 4.76 -2.83 6.17
N TYR A 52 3.95 -2.44 7.16
CA TYR A 52 4.17 -2.85 8.54
C TYR A 52 4.22 -4.38 8.73
N SER A 53 3.47 -5.12 7.91
CA SER A 53 3.42 -6.58 7.90
C SER A 53 2.93 -7.08 6.54
N CYS A 54 3.09 -8.38 6.26
CA CYS A 54 2.50 -9.01 5.07
C CYS A 54 0.97 -8.84 5.04
N ALA A 55 0.28 -9.02 6.16
CA ALA A 55 -1.16 -8.76 6.24
C ALA A 55 -1.53 -7.30 5.90
N SER A 56 -0.71 -6.34 6.32
CA SER A 56 -0.88 -4.93 5.97
C SER A 56 -0.66 -4.68 4.47
N LYS A 57 0.30 -5.37 3.83
CA LYS A 57 0.53 -5.35 2.37
C LYS A 57 -0.75 -5.74 1.60
N TYR A 58 -1.35 -6.87 1.94
CA TYR A 58 -2.60 -7.35 1.31
C TYR A 58 -3.81 -6.45 1.61
N THR A 59 -3.90 -5.92 2.83
CA THR A 59 -4.97 -4.98 3.21
C THR A 59 -4.88 -3.68 2.40
N PHE A 60 -3.66 -3.18 2.19
CA PHE A 60 -3.41 -2.00 1.37
C PHE A 60 -3.82 -2.24 -0.09
N ALA A 61 -3.40 -3.37 -0.69
CA ALA A 61 -3.76 -3.73 -2.07
C ALA A 61 -5.29 -3.81 -2.28
N ARG A 62 -6.01 -4.49 -1.38
CA ARG A 62 -7.48 -4.58 -1.39
C ARG A 62 -8.15 -3.21 -1.29
N THR A 63 -7.64 -2.36 -0.40
CA THR A 63 -8.15 -1.00 -0.21
C THR A 63 -8.01 -0.18 -1.49
N LEU A 64 -6.84 -0.24 -2.15
CA LEU A 64 -6.62 0.45 -3.42
C LEU A 64 -7.55 -0.05 -4.51
N ASN A 65 -7.73 -1.37 -4.65
CA ASN A 65 -8.64 -1.94 -5.63
C ASN A 65 -10.07 -1.42 -5.43
N LYS A 66 -10.54 -1.40 -4.19
CA LYS A 66 -11.87 -0.94 -3.83
C LYS A 66 -12.04 0.56 -4.08
N LEU A 67 -11.05 1.39 -3.70
CA LEU A 67 -11.06 2.83 -3.98
C LEU A 67 -11.07 3.10 -5.49
N ASN A 68 -10.30 2.32 -6.27
CA ASN A 68 -10.32 2.40 -7.72
C ASN A 68 -11.71 2.09 -8.28
N ALA A 69 -12.32 0.97 -7.87
CA ALA A 69 -13.66 0.58 -8.30
C ALA A 69 -14.75 1.60 -7.94
N MET A 70 -14.66 2.21 -6.75
CA MET A 70 -15.65 3.20 -6.28
C MET A 70 -15.51 4.56 -6.97
N TYR A 71 -14.29 5.07 -7.13
CA TYR A 71 -14.06 6.47 -7.48
C TYR A 71 -13.42 6.69 -8.85
N LEU A 72 -12.44 5.88 -9.24
CA LEU A 72 -11.64 6.13 -10.44
C LEU A 72 -12.10 5.36 -11.67
N LYS A 73 -12.63 4.14 -11.46
CA LYS A 73 -13.12 3.23 -12.52
C LYS A 73 -12.13 3.07 -13.68
N LYS A 74 -10.83 3.09 -13.39
CA LYS A 74 -9.78 2.86 -14.38
C LYS A 74 -9.28 1.42 -14.32
N ASP A 75 -8.59 1.00 -15.38
CA ASP A 75 -7.80 -0.23 -15.37
C ASP A 75 -6.61 -0.05 -14.42
N PHE A 76 -6.69 -0.63 -13.23
CA PHE A 76 -5.67 -0.56 -12.19
C PHE A 76 -5.12 -1.96 -11.95
N LYS A 77 -3.80 -2.11 -12.10
CA LYS A 77 -3.17 -3.43 -12.08
C LYS A 77 -2.63 -3.76 -10.69
N ILE A 78 -3.02 -4.93 -10.20
CA ILE A 78 -2.48 -5.54 -8.98
C ILE A 78 -1.86 -6.86 -9.44
N VAL A 79 -0.55 -6.99 -9.30
CA VAL A 79 0.20 -8.16 -9.81
C VAL A 79 1.10 -8.74 -8.72
N ASN A 80 1.44 -10.03 -8.83
CA ASN A 80 2.28 -10.74 -7.87
C ASN A 80 1.74 -10.69 -6.42
N PHE A 81 0.43 -10.79 -6.30
CA PHE A 81 -0.27 -11.04 -5.05
C PHE A 81 -1.04 -12.36 -5.20
N ASP A 82 -1.14 -13.12 -4.12
CA ASP A 82 -1.99 -14.32 -4.10
C ASP A 82 -3.48 -13.90 -4.05
N ASP A 83 -4.22 -14.34 -5.06
CA ASP A 83 -5.64 -14.06 -5.25
C ASP A 83 -6.51 -14.52 -4.06
N THR A 84 -6.06 -15.54 -3.33
CA THR A 84 -6.76 -16.07 -2.13
C THR A 84 -6.85 -15.00 -1.05
N TYR A 85 -5.78 -14.23 -0.84
CA TYR A 85 -5.73 -13.18 0.17
C TYR A 85 -6.21 -11.82 -0.35
N LEU A 86 -6.17 -11.60 -1.66
CA LEU A 86 -6.76 -10.40 -2.28
C LEU A 86 -8.29 -10.39 -2.25
N ASN A 87 -8.93 -11.55 -2.40
CA ASN A 87 -10.39 -11.64 -2.43
C ASN A 87 -11.01 -11.96 -1.06
N ASP A 88 -10.20 -11.96 0.00
CA ASP A 88 -10.70 -12.19 1.35
C ASP A 88 -11.51 -10.96 1.84
N ASP A 89 -12.83 -11.10 1.82
CA ASP A 89 -13.79 -10.08 2.26
C ASP A 89 -13.92 -9.97 3.80
N SER A 90 -13.22 -10.80 4.57
CA SER A 90 -13.42 -10.93 6.03
C SER A 90 -12.98 -9.73 6.87
N ILE A 91 -12.08 -8.87 6.35
CA ILE A 91 -11.41 -7.82 7.15
C ILE A 91 -12.28 -6.56 7.38
N TRP A 92 -13.43 -6.42 6.72
CA TRP A 92 -14.27 -5.22 6.90
C TRP A 92 -15.22 -5.26 8.13
N SER A 93 -15.20 -6.30 8.96
CA SER A 93 -16.12 -6.43 10.09
C SER A 93 -15.82 -5.52 11.30
N SER A 94 -14.80 -4.65 11.27
CA SER A 94 -14.60 -3.68 12.36
C SER A 94 -13.78 -2.45 11.94
N ASN A 95 -14.46 -1.30 11.79
CA ASN A 95 -14.03 0.08 12.12
C ASN A 95 -12.58 0.56 11.86
N LEU A 96 -11.79 -0.08 11.00
CA LEU A 96 -10.46 0.40 10.66
C LEU A 96 -10.58 1.52 9.62
N THR A 97 -10.25 2.75 10.03
CA THR A 97 -10.04 3.85 9.09
C THR A 97 -8.99 3.42 8.05
N PRO A 98 -9.29 3.38 6.74
CA PRO A 98 -8.45 2.71 5.73
C PRO A 98 -7.07 3.33 5.45
N LEU A 99 -6.62 4.29 6.27
CA LEU A 99 -5.53 5.21 5.95
C LEU A 99 -4.31 5.13 6.89
N GLN A 100 -4.26 4.17 7.82
CA GLN A 100 -3.11 3.96 8.71
C GLN A 100 -2.31 2.67 8.43
N CYS A 101 -2.25 2.21 7.18
CA CYS A 101 -1.23 1.23 6.80
C CYS A 101 0.12 1.93 6.68
N LEU A 102 0.85 2.01 7.80
CA LEU A 102 2.23 2.50 7.87
C LEU A 102 3.10 1.67 6.91
N CYS A 103 3.52 2.28 5.81
CA CYS A 103 4.61 1.76 4.99
C CYS A 103 5.89 2.46 5.44
N ARG A 104 6.91 1.71 5.84
CA ARG A 104 8.25 2.24 6.11
C ARG A 104 9.03 2.25 4.80
N ASP A 105 9.89 3.25 4.62
CA ASP A 105 10.84 3.26 3.51
C ASP A 105 11.96 2.25 3.80
N VAL A 106 12.19 1.31 2.88
CA VAL A 106 13.44 0.56 2.81
C VAL A 106 14.36 1.36 1.91
N THR A 107 15.04 2.35 2.46
CA THR A 107 16.23 2.88 1.78
C THR A 107 17.40 1.95 2.12
N PRO A 108 18.17 1.46 1.13
CA PRO A 108 19.41 0.75 1.44
C PRO A 108 20.35 1.77 2.11
N ASP A 109 20.79 1.43 3.31
CA ASP A 109 21.71 2.23 4.12
C ASP A 109 22.96 2.61 3.28
N ARG A 110 23.43 3.85 3.45
CA ARG A 110 24.68 4.36 2.89
C ARG A 110 25.86 4.02 3.79
#